data_AF-K2EYV9-F1
#
_entry.id   AF-K2EYV9-F1
#
_cell.length_a   1.000
_cell.length_b   1.000
_cell.length_c   1.000
_cell.angle_alpha   90.00
_cell.angle_beta   90.00
_cell.angle_gamma   90.00
#
_symmetry.space_group_name_H-M   'P 1'
#
loop_
_entity.id
_entity.type
_entity.pdbx_description
1 polymer ?
#
loop_
_entity_poly.entity_id
_entity_poly.type
_entity_poly.pdbx_seq_one_letter_code
_entity_poly.pdbx_strand_id
1 'polypeptide(L)'
;MHVLKLNDAGKVHASLIEKFLAKWLSAQILTEGEHFLEDCARQLKQQAVQNKIQIANTMCLADWIESPHYSLWQQVAVVDTLAQALPLQTELLQGQTLLSLDGYHVGADWMIALDYDEASQAGQGALSHRIRLDEIEQQLAELEPKFMQLEQQLPELTDQVKALQSRIQSISEQHKHTQKQLQQLDIHIAKVQSSAQAFALQKQQLQHQLQQLDEQLEEDAMQKDDLEIDLHALNIKLEQALPNYKTLQFQLEELSAQLDDSQQLSQQAQQGLEVLRRQNVQSQQQIELLEKDQVFLKEQSQQITAQIEQAKKFVDPVQLELPALQSQFN
;
A
#
# COMPACT_ATOMS: atom_id res chain seq x y z
N MET A 1 5.38 4.24 93.86
CA MET A 1 6.39 5.22 93.43
C MET A 1 5.68 6.40 92.81
N HIS A 2 5.82 7.61 93.36
CA HIS A 2 5.44 8.81 92.62
C HIS A 2 6.50 9.09 91.55
N VAL A 3 6.05 9.52 90.37
CA VAL A 3 6.90 9.84 89.24
C VAL A 3 7.35 11.28 89.37
N LEU A 4 8.67 11.51 89.44
CA LEU A 4 9.24 12.85 89.37
C LEU A 4 9.01 13.39 87.95
N LYS A 5 8.34 14.53 87.85
CA LYS A 5 8.18 15.30 86.62
C LYS A 5 8.88 16.63 86.77
N LEU A 6 9.74 16.95 85.81
CA LEU A 6 10.47 18.20 85.74
C LEU A 6 9.93 19.04 84.60
N ASN A 7 9.90 20.36 84.78
CA ASN A 7 9.61 21.30 83.70
C ASN A 7 10.81 21.43 82.75
N ASP A 8 10.66 22.20 81.67
CA ASP A 8 11.70 22.34 80.64
C ASP A 8 13.01 22.92 81.18
N ALA A 9 12.96 23.79 82.20
CA ALA A 9 14.15 24.30 82.87
C ALA A 9 14.84 23.23 83.74
N GLY A 10 14.07 22.43 84.49
CA GLY A 10 14.56 21.34 85.32
C GLY A 10 15.14 20.16 84.51
N LYS A 11 14.61 19.89 83.31
CA LYS A 11 15.11 18.82 82.42
C LYS A 11 16.59 18.99 82.06
N VAL A 12 17.08 20.22 81.92
CA VAL A 12 18.50 20.51 81.63
C VAL A 12 19.42 20.01 82.74
N HIS A 13 18.94 20.03 83.99
CA HIS A 13 19.67 19.60 85.18
C HIS A 13 19.16 18.26 85.75
N ALA A 14 18.43 17.48 84.94
CA ALA A 14 17.77 16.25 85.39
C ALA A 14 18.72 15.26 86.09
N SER A 15 19.96 15.14 85.61
CA SER A 15 20.98 14.28 86.21
C SER A 15 21.33 14.69 87.65
N LEU A 16 21.53 15.99 87.90
CA LEU A 16 21.85 16.51 89.23
C LEU A 16 20.65 16.40 90.19
N ILE A 17 19.46 16.74 89.69
CA ILE A 17 18.22 16.66 90.47
C ILE A 17 17.91 15.19 90.83
N GLU A 18 18.15 14.25 89.91
CA GLU A 18 18.04 12.82 90.17
C GLU A 18 19.07 12.38 91.23
N LYS A 19 20.33 12.82 91.18
CA LYS A 19 21.34 12.50 92.23
C LYS A 19 20.92 13.00 93.61
N PHE A 20 20.42 14.23 93.68
CA PHE A 20 19.95 14.83 94.92
C PHE A 20 18.72 14.09 95.48
N LEU A 21 17.77 13.73 94.62
CA LEU A 21 16.50 13.11 95.01
C LEU A 21 16.52 11.58 95.02
N ALA A 22 17.55 10.91 94.50
CA ALA A 22 17.60 9.45 94.30
C ALA A 22 17.21 8.68 95.57
N LYS A 23 17.71 9.16 96.71
CA LYS A 23 17.43 8.61 98.02
C LYS A 23 15.96 8.78 98.44
N TRP A 24 15.32 9.87 98.05
CA TRP A 24 13.95 10.22 98.39
C TRP A 24 12.90 9.72 97.38
N LEU A 25 13.28 9.47 96.12
CA LEU A 25 12.39 8.90 95.09
C LEU A 25 11.93 7.47 95.42
N SER A 26 12.72 6.75 96.22
CA SER A 26 12.39 5.42 96.74
C SER A 26 11.70 5.45 98.12
N ALA A 27 11.42 6.63 98.69
CA ALA A 27 10.76 6.75 99.98
C ALA A 27 9.30 6.28 99.92
N GLN A 28 8.84 5.68 101.02
CA GLN A 28 7.44 5.30 101.19
C GLN A 28 6.61 6.55 101.53
N ILE A 29 5.51 6.75 100.80
CA ILE A 29 4.62 7.89 101.01
C ILE A 29 3.48 7.44 101.93
N LEU A 30 3.31 8.16 103.03
CA LEU A 30 2.25 7.96 104.02
C LEU A 30 1.14 8.99 103.78
N THR A 31 -0.11 8.56 103.97
CA THR A 31 -1.29 9.41 103.84
C THR A 31 -1.51 10.26 105.11
N GLU A 32 -2.32 11.31 105.00
CA GLU A 32 -2.62 12.20 106.14
C GLU A 32 -3.27 11.40 107.29
N GLY A 33 -2.54 11.25 108.39
CA GLY A 33 -3.00 10.54 109.60
C GLY A 33 -2.25 9.26 109.93
N GLU A 34 -1.46 8.70 109.00
CA GLU A 34 -0.65 7.50 109.26
C GLU A 34 0.56 7.82 110.16
N HIS A 35 0.96 6.88 111.02
CA HIS A 35 2.18 7.00 111.82
C HIS A 35 3.40 6.50 111.04
N PHE A 36 4.60 7.00 111.40
CA PHE A 36 5.83 6.48 110.83
C PHE A 36 6.02 5.03 111.27
N LEU A 37 6.41 4.18 110.33
CA LEU A 37 6.67 2.75 110.52
C LEU A 37 8.10 2.53 111.01
N GLU A 38 8.33 1.56 111.90
CA GLU A 38 9.66 1.29 112.46
C GLU A 38 10.61 0.56 111.48
N ASP A 39 10.06 -0.16 110.48
CA ASP A 39 10.83 -1.00 109.54
C ASP A 39 11.08 -0.37 108.16
N CYS A 40 10.83 0.94 107.99
CA CYS A 40 11.00 1.61 106.69
C CYS A 40 12.01 2.75 106.77
N ALA A 41 13.06 2.63 105.94
CA ALA A 41 14.24 3.50 105.99
C ALA A 41 13.95 4.97 105.63
N ARG A 42 13.00 5.25 104.74
CA ARG A 42 12.64 6.62 104.33
C ARG A 42 11.16 6.73 104.10
N GLN A 43 10.52 7.65 104.81
CA GLN A 43 9.07 7.83 104.79
C GLN A 43 8.74 9.32 104.67
N LEU A 44 7.77 9.65 103.83
CA LEU A 44 7.31 11.02 103.59
C LEU A 44 5.81 11.12 103.80
N LYS A 45 5.37 12.14 104.52
CA LYS A 45 3.96 12.49 104.60
C LYS A 45 3.65 13.56 103.56
N GLN A 46 2.51 13.40 102.89
CA GLN A 46 1.97 14.50 102.12
C GLN A 46 1.48 15.56 103.11
N GLN A 47 2.15 16.71 103.14
CA GLN A 47 1.76 17.86 103.94
C GLN A 47 1.37 19.01 103.02
N ALA A 48 0.48 19.87 103.49
CA ALA A 48 0.17 21.13 102.82
C ALA A 48 1.46 21.96 102.63
N VAL A 49 1.57 22.56 101.45
CA VAL A 49 2.74 23.32 100.96
C VAL A 49 3.22 24.32 102.03
N GLN A 50 4.50 24.23 102.40
CA GLN A 50 5.16 25.19 103.27
C GLN A 50 5.71 26.36 102.45
N ASN A 51 6.06 27.46 103.11
CA ASN A 51 6.73 28.60 102.46
C ASN A 51 8.05 28.14 101.83
N LYS A 52 8.26 28.49 100.55
CA LYS A 52 9.51 28.24 99.83
C LYS A 52 10.66 28.98 100.52
N ILE A 53 11.85 28.39 100.47
CA ILE A 53 13.09 29.06 100.88
C ILE A 53 13.25 30.40 100.13
N GLN A 54 13.60 31.44 100.87
CA GLN A 54 13.90 32.76 100.32
C GLN A 54 15.23 33.24 100.90
N ILE A 55 16.31 32.96 100.18
CA ILE A 55 17.67 33.39 100.55
C ILE A 55 18.26 34.13 99.35
N ALA A 56 18.73 35.36 99.56
CA ALA A 56 19.50 36.15 98.60
C ALA A 56 18.97 36.11 97.13
N ASN A 57 17.64 36.07 96.93
CA ASN A 57 16.97 36.01 95.63
C ASN A 57 17.33 34.77 94.77
N THR A 58 17.70 33.66 95.41
CA THR A 58 17.98 32.37 94.76
C THR A 58 16.70 31.64 94.37
N MET A 59 16.78 30.80 93.32
CA MET A 59 15.66 29.97 92.87
C MET A 59 15.43 28.81 93.84
N CYS A 60 14.19 28.35 94.00
CA CYS A 60 13.90 27.17 94.80
C CYS A 60 13.88 25.93 93.89
N LEU A 61 14.44 24.80 94.35
CA LEU A 61 14.41 23.54 93.60
C LEU A 61 12.97 23.09 93.28
N ALA A 62 12.01 23.40 94.15
CA ALA A 62 10.60 23.13 93.92
C ALA A 62 10.04 23.83 92.67
N ASP A 63 10.67 24.89 92.16
CA ASP A 63 10.24 25.57 90.92
C ASP A 63 10.57 24.77 89.66
N TRP A 64 11.47 23.79 89.76
CA TRP A 64 11.84 22.89 88.65
C TRP A 64 11.06 21.58 88.66
N ILE A 65 10.34 21.30 89.75
CA ILE A 65 9.59 20.05 89.94
C ILE A 65 8.10 20.32 89.75
N GLU A 66 7.52 19.77 88.68
CA GLU A 66 6.07 19.84 88.43
C GLU A 66 5.28 18.90 89.35
N SER A 67 5.87 17.75 89.71
CA SER A 67 5.32 16.81 90.69
C SER A 67 6.40 15.81 91.12
N PRO A 68 6.47 15.36 92.39
CA PRO A 68 5.60 15.72 93.53
C PRO A 68 6.02 17.00 94.25
N HIS A 69 5.16 17.52 95.13
CA HIS A 69 5.43 18.72 95.94
C HIS A 69 5.61 18.34 97.41
N TYR A 70 6.86 18.13 97.86
CA TYR A 70 7.18 17.86 99.26
C TYR A 70 8.05 18.96 99.88
N SER A 71 7.96 19.11 101.19
CA SER A 71 8.70 20.12 101.97
C SER A 71 10.22 20.01 101.80
N LEU A 72 10.73 18.78 101.57
CA LEU A 72 12.16 18.51 101.42
C LEU A 72 12.86 19.32 100.33
N TRP A 73 12.22 19.51 99.18
CA TRP A 73 12.79 20.31 98.08
C TRP A 73 12.23 21.74 98.02
N GLN A 74 11.28 22.09 98.89
CA GLN A 74 10.84 23.46 99.09
C GLN A 74 11.82 24.27 99.94
N GLN A 75 12.64 23.58 100.76
CA GLN A 75 13.70 24.19 101.58
C GLN A 75 15.09 24.06 100.93
N VAL A 76 15.14 23.85 99.61
CA VAL A 76 16.38 23.74 98.84
C VAL A 76 16.44 24.92 97.88
N ALA A 77 17.44 25.79 98.06
CA ALA A 77 17.74 26.88 97.14
C ALA A 77 18.80 26.41 96.14
N VAL A 78 18.71 26.85 94.89
CA VAL A 78 19.62 26.48 93.81
C VAL A 78 20.55 27.65 93.50
N VAL A 79 21.85 27.35 93.41
CA VAL A 79 22.92 28.29 93.10
C VAL A 79 23.83 27.74 92.00
N ASP A 80 24.54 28.60 91.29
CA ASP A 80 25.32 28.16 90.12
C ASP A 80 26.58 27.39 90.51
N THR A 81 27.24 27.78 91.63
CA THR A 81 28.54 27.22 92.02
C THR A 81 28.70 27.11 93.53
N LEU A 82 29.58 26.20 93.97
CA LEU A 82 29.95 26.05 95.39
C LEU A 82 30.49 27.35 95.98
N ALA A 83 31.24 28.13 95.20
CA ALA A 83 31.79 29.42 95.63
C ALA A 83 30.70 30.44 96.00
N GLN A 84 29.52 30.36 95.36
CA GLN A 84 28.35 31.17 95.72
C GLN A 84 27.56 30.56 96.89
N ALA A 85 27.58 29.23 97.06
CA ALA A 85 26.89 28.55 98.15
C ALA A 85 27.52 28.82 99.52
N LEU A 86 28.85 28.83 99.61
CA LEU A 86 29.59 29.01 100.86
C LEU A 86 29.30 30.32 101.62
N PRO A 87 29.26 31.51 100.99
CA PRO A 87 28.92 32.74 101.70
C PRO A 87 27.47 32.76 102.18
N LEU A 88 26.56 32.10 101.47
CA LEU A 88 25.13 31.99 101.83
C LEU A 88 24.88 30.93 102.91
N GLN A 89 25.86 30.08 103.20
CA GLN A 89 25.75 29.01 104.19
C GLN A 89 25.44 29.55 105.60
N THR A 90 26.00 30.70 105.96
CA THR A 90 25.80 31.33 107.27
C THR A 90 24.41 31.95 107.44
N GLU A 91 23.68 32.15 106.34
CA GLU A 91 22.31 32.67 106.31
C GLU A 91 21.26 31.55 106.37
N LEU A 92 21.67 30.28 106.28
CA LEU A 92 20.76 29.14 106.29
C LEU A 92 20.12 28.94 107.68
N LEU A 93 18.78 28.87 107.69
CA LEU A 93 18.04 28.42 108.87
C LEU A 93 18.09 26.90 108.99
N GLN A 94 17.77 26.39 110.18
CA GLN A 94 17.73 24.95 110.43
C GLN A 94 16.76 24.25 109.47
N GLY A 95 17.25 23.26 108.72
CA GLY A 95 16.48 22.52 107.72
C GLY A 95 16.52 23.11 106.31
N GLN A 96 17.15 24.27 106.11
CA GLN A 96 17.42 24.83 104.79
C GLN A 96 18.75 24.34 104.24
N THR A 97 18.79 24.11 102.94
CA THR A 97 20.00 23.67 102.24
C THR A 97 20.14 24.35 100.89
N LEU A 98 21.36 24.38 100.37
CA LEU A 98 21.71 24.89 99.05
C LEU A 98 22.14 23.73 98.16
N LEU A 99 21.61 23.66 96.94
CA LEU A 99 22.05 22.76 95.89
C LEU A 99 22.78 23.58 94.82
N SER A 100 24.06 23.31 94.63
CA SER A 100 24.84 23.96 93.59
C SER A 100 24.81 23.16 92.29
N LEU A 101 24.75 23.85 91.16
CA LEU A 101 24.71 23.22 89.83
C LEU A 101 26.00 22.47 89.46
N ASP A 102 27.11 22.79 90.13
CA ASP A 102 28.39 22.08 90.07
C ASP A 102 28.49 20.85 91.00
N GLY A 103 27.37 20.42 91.60
CA GLY A 103 27.27 19.08 92.19
C GLY A 103 27.42 19.00 93.71
N TYR A 104 27.23 20.10 94.44
CA TYR A 104 27.35 20.12 95.91
C TYR A 104 26.02 20.40 96.59
N HIS A 105 25.79 19.69 97.70
CA HIS A 105 24.67 19.92 98.61
C HIS A 105 25.23 20.46 99.93
N VAL A 106 24.87 21.70 100.25
CA VAL A 106 25.42 22.45 101.40
C VAL A 106 24.30 22.67 102.42
N GLY A 107 24.52 22.20 103.65
CA GLY A 107 23.71 22.54 104.82
C GLY A 107 24.40 23.58 105.69
N ALA A 108 23.74 24.02 106.77
CA ALA A 108 24.27 25.04 107.68
C ALA A 108 25.65 24.67 108.28
N ASP A 109 25.88 23.38 108.57
CA ASP A 109 27.08 22.86 109.23
C ASP A 109 27.75 21.68 108.50
N TRP A 110 27.29 21.34 107.29
CA TRP A 110 27.81 20.21 106.52
C TRP A 110 27.76 20.44 105.01
N MET A 111 28.50 19.62 104.26
CA MET A 111 28.55 19.62 102.80
C MET A 111 28.65 18.19 102.28
N ILE A 112 27.93 17.88 101.20
CA ILE A 112 28.01 16.62 100.46
C ILE A 112 28.34 16.94 99.01
N ALA A 113 29.41 16.34 98.48
CA ALA A 113 29.72 16.40 97.06
C ALA A 113 28.99 15.24 96.35
N LEU A 114 27.85 15.54 95.72
CA LEU A 114 26.93 14.55 95.15
C LEU A 114 27.57 13.74 94.02
N ASP A 115 28.52 14.33 93.31
CA ASP A 115 29.27 13.65 92.25
C ASP A 115 30.27 12.62 92.75
N TYR A 116 30.66 12.69 94.02
CA TYR A 116 31.65 11.80 94.64
C TYR A 116 31.05 10.88 95.72
N ASP A 117 29.78 11.07 96.12
CA ASP A 117 29.09 10.21 97.08
C ASP A 117 28.56 8.93 96.40
N GLU A 118 29.13 7.77 96.74
CA GLU A 118 28.71 6.46 96.20
C GLU A 118 27.20 6.20 96.40
N ALA A 119 26.65 6.64 97.54
CA ALA A 119 25.24 6.44 97.85
C ALA A 119 24.30 7.34 97.01
N SER A 120 24.83 8.38 96.35
CA SER A 120 24.09 9.27 95.44
C SER A 120 24.21 8.83 93.97
N GLN A 121 25.16 7.94 93.65
CA GLN A 121 25.36 7.38 92.29
C GLN A 121 24.48 6.16 92.00
N ALA A 122 24.03 5.44 93.02
CA ALA A 122 23.30 4.17 92.89
C ALA A 122 21.89 4.26 92.25
N GLY A 123 21.35 5.47 92.05
CA GLY A 123 20.00 5.70 91.51
C GLY A 123 19.94 6.32 90.11
N GLN A 124 21.04 6.35 89.36
CA GLN A 124 21.15 7.12 88.12
C GLN A 124 20.53 6.46 86.88
N GLY A 125 19.93 7.28 86.01
CA GLY A 125 19.66 6.94 84.60
C GLY A 125 18.20 6.62 84.28
N ALA A 126 17.36 6.33 85.28
CA ALA A 126 15.96 6.00 85.06
C ALA A 126 15.18 7.18 84.43
N LEU A 127 15.47 8.41 84.86
CA LEU A 127 14.84 9.61 84.31
C LEU A 127 15.32 9.93 82.88
N SER A 128 16.62 9.78 82.60
CA SER A 128 17.21 10.04 81.28
C SER A 128 16.69 9.05 80.22
N HIS A 129 16.63 7.76 80.54
CA HIS A 129 16.06 6.76 79.65
C HIS A 129 14.58 7.01 79.35
N ARG A 130 13.84 7.54 80.32
CA ARG A 130 12.42 7.84 80.19
C ARG A 130 12.15 9.05 79.29
N ILE A 131 12.92 10.12 79.44
CA ILE A 131 12.87 11.28 78.53
C ILE A 131 13.16 10.83 77.10
N ARG A 132 14.16 9.98 76.91
CA ARG A 132 14.52 9.45 75.58
C ARG A 132 13.43 8.53 74.99
N LEU A 133 12.73 7.76 75.82
CA LEU A 133 11.59 6.95 75.37
C LEU A 133 10.43 7.85 74.91
N ASP A 134 10.11 8.90 75.66
CA ASP A 134 9.06 9.85 75.30
C ASP A 134 9.37 10.55 73.96
N GLU A 135 10.64 10.91 73.71
CA GLU A 135 11.08 11.48 72.42
C GLU A 135 10.93 10.49 71.26
N ILE A 136 11.30 9.22 71.46
CA ILE A 136 11.15 8.17 70.44
C ILE A 136 9.67 7.90 70.15
N GLU A 137 8.82 7.88 71.17
CA GLU A 137 7.37 7.71 71.01
C GLU A 137 6.76 8.86 70.20
N GLN A 138 7.18 10.11 70.43
CA GLN A 138 6.75 11.24 69.61
C GLN A 138 7.18 11.10 68.15
N GLN A 139 8.43 10.70 67.89
CA GLN A 139 8.91 10.50 66.52
C GLN A 139 8.16 9.36 65.81
N LEU A 140 7.85 8.28 66.52
CA LEU A 140 7.03 7.18 66.00
C LEU A 140 5.62 7.66 65.63
N ALA A 141 4.98 8.42 66.51
CA ALA A 141 3.66 8.99 66.28
C ALA A 141 3.61 9.93 65.06
N GLU A 142 4.71 10.60 64.73
CA GLU A 142 4.82 11.43 63.52
C GLU A 142 5.10 10.62 62.23
N LEU A 143 5.82 9.50 62.32
CA LEU A 143 6.18 8.68 61.16
C LEU A 143 5.06 7.73 60.72
N GLU A 144 4.31 7.15 61.65
CA GLU A 144 3.18 6.25 61.35
C GLU A 144 2.18 6.82 60.34
N PRO A 145 1.66 8.06 60.49
CA PRO A 145 0.70 8.59 59.52
C PRO A 145 1.32 8.82 58.13
N LYS A 146 2.61 9.19 58.06
CA LYS A 146 3.34 9.35 56.79
C LYS A 146 3.53 8.00 56.10
N PHE A 147 3.85 6.96 56.86
CA PHE A 147 3.96 5.60 56.35
C PHE A 147 2.62 5.10 55.82
N MET A 148 1.54 5.25 56.59
CA MET A 148 0.19 4.89 56.15
C MET A 148 -0.23 5.62 54.86
N GLN A 149 0.09 6.91 54.72
CA GLN A 149 -0.21 7.66 53.49
C GLN A 149 0.55 7.11 52.28
N LEU A 150 1.84 6.80 52.44
CA LEU A 150 2.65 6.21 51.36
C LEU A 150 2.15 4.80 50.98
N GLU A 151 1.77 4.01 51.98
CA GLU A 151 1.23 2.67 51.79
C GLU A 151 -0.14 2.70 51.06
N GLN A 152 -0.95 3.72 51.31
CA GLN A 152 -2.19 3.96 50.57
C GLN A 152 -1.98 4.44 49.12
N GLN A 153 -0.87 5.13 48.81
CA GLN A 153 -0.56 5.57 47.44
C GLN A 153 0.01 4.45 46.56
N LEU A 154 0.63 3.44 47.18
CA LEU A 154 1.23 2.27 46.52
C LEU A 154 0.25 1.52 45.59
N PRO A 155 -0.99 1.17 45.99
CA PRO A 155 -1.95 0.51 45.11
C PRO A 155 -2.35 1.39 43.91
N GLU A 156 -2.53 2.70 44.12
CA GLU A 156 -2.90 3.62 43.03
C GLU A 156 -1.80 3.70 41.96
N LEU A 157 -0.53 3.81 42.38
CA LEU A 157 0.62 3.73 41.48
C LEU A 157 0.71 2.37 40.78
N THR A 158 0.43 1.28 41.49
CA THR A 158 0.44 -0.07 40.92
C THR A 158 -0.63 -0.23 39.83
N ASP A 159 -1.82 0.32 40.04
CA ASP A 159 -2.91 0.28 39.07
C ASP A 159 -2.62 1.19 37.86
N GLN A 160 -2.00 2.35 38.07
CA GLN A 160 -1.50 3.19 36.97
C GLN A 160 -0.46 2.45 36.12
N VAL A 161 0.48 1.74 36.74
CA VAL A 161 1.49 0.94 36.02
C VAL A 161 0.81 -0.18 35.21
N LYS A 162 -0.16 -0.89 35.77
CA LYS A 162 -0.93 -1.91 35.05
C LYS A 162 -1.71 -1.32 33.86
N ALA A 163 -2.32 -0.16 34.04
CA ALA A 163 -3.05 0.54 32.97
C ALA A 163 -2.11 1.00 31.85
N LEU A 164 -0.91 1.46 32.18
CA LEU A 164 0.11 1.79 31.18
C LEU A 164 0.60 0.54 30.43
N GLN A 165 0.81 -0.57 31.14
CA GLN A 165 1.21 -1.84 30.51
C GLN A 165 0.16 -2.36 29.53
N SER A 166 -1.12 -2.33 29.89
CA SER A 166 -2.21 -2.75 28.98
C SER A 166 -2.31 -1.83 27.77
N ARG A 167 -2.10 -0.52 27.95
CA ARG A 167 -2.06 0.44 26.84
C ARG A 167 -0.87 0.19 25.91
N ILE A 168 0.30 -0.13 26.44
CA ILE A 168 1.49 -0.52 25.64
C ILE A 168 1.21 -1.78 24.82
N GLN A 169 0.58 -2.80 25.42
CA GLN A 169 0.18 -4.02 24.69
C GLN A 169 -0.77 -3.70 23.55
N SER A 170 -1.81 -2.90 23.81
CA SER A 170 -2.78 -2.48 22.77
C SER A 170 -2.11 -1.74 21.61
N ILE A 171 -1.22 -0.79 21.91
CA ILE A 171 -0.47 -0.04 20.90
C ILE A 171 0.44 -0.96 20.09
N SER A 172 1.08 -1.94 20.73
CA SER A 172 1.95 -2.93 20.06
C SER A 172 1.15 -3.80 19.07
N GLU A 173 -0.05 -4.23 19.44
CA GLU A 173 -0.93 -4.99 18.54
C GLU A 173 -1.42 -4.14 17.37
N GLN A 174 -1.81 -2.89 17.62
CA GLN A 174 -2.18 -1.94 16.56
C GLN A 174 -1.02 -1.72 15.60
N HIS A 175 0.21 -1.53 16.11
CA HIS A 175 1.40 -1.37 15.27
C HIS A 175 1.66 -2.59 14.38
N LYS A 176 1.55 -3.80 14.93
CA LYS A 176 1.66 -5.04 14.13
C LYS A 176 0.59 -5.12 13.05
N HIS A 177 -0.64 -4.68 13.34
CA HIS A 177 -1.73 -4.67 12.38
C HIS A 177 -1.45 -3.67 11.24
N THR A 178 -1.09 -2.43 11.56
CA THR A 178 -0.73 -1.41 10.57
C THR A 178 0.47 -1.83 9.73
N GLN A 179 1.47 -2.48 10.33
CA GLN A 179 2.63 -3.00 9.60
C GLN A 179 2.24 -4.07 8.56
N LYS A 180 1.30 -4.97 8.89
CA LYS A 180 0.77 -5.94 7.93
C LYS A 180 0.00 -5.26 6.80
N GLN A 181 -0.80 -4.24 7.12
CA GLN A 181 -1.52 -3.46 6.10
C GLN A 181 -0.55 -2.76 5.15
N LEU A 182 0.53 -2.17 5.65
CA LEU A 182 1.59 -1.57 4.82
C LEU A 182 2.22 -2.60 3.88
N GLN A 183 2.58 -3.78 4.38
CA GLN A 183 3.14 -4.86 3.55
C GLN A 183 2.18 -5.31 2.43
N GLN A 184 0.88 -5.40 2.73
CA GLN A 184 -0.13 -5.71 1.71
C GLN A 184 -0.22 -4.61 0.65
N LEU A 185 -0.13 -3.34 1.08
CA LEU A 185 -0.17 -2.19 0.19
C LEU A 185 1.06 -2.15 -0.73
N ASP A 186 2.24 -2.47 -0.22
CA ASP A 186 3.48 -2.60 -1.01
C ASP A 186 3.36 -3.68 -2.09
N ILE A 187 2.79 -4.85 -1.74
CA ILE A 187 2.53 -5.92 -2.71
C ILE A 187 1.55 -5.44 -3.79
N HIS A 188 0.50 -4.71 -3.41
CA HIS A 188 -0.44 -4.13 -4.37
C HIS A 188 0.22 -3.10 -5.29
N ILE A 189 1.08 -2.23 -4.76
CA ILE A 189 1.85 -1.26 -5.55
C ILE A 189 2.73 -1.99 -6.56
N ALA A 190 3.48 -3.00 -6.12
CA ALA A 190 4.35 -3.79 -7.01
C ALA A 190 3.55 -4.47 -8.13
N LYS A 191 2.36 -5.00 -7.81
CA LYS A 191 1.46 -5.62 -8.80
C LYS A 191 0.97 -4.60 -9.83
N VAL A 192 0.55 -3.42 -9.38
CA VAL A 192 0.11 -2.33 -10.27
C VAL A 192 1.26 -1.86 -11.17
N GLN A 193 2.46 -1.69 -10.61
CA GLN A 193 3.65 -1.32 -11.39
C GLN A 193 4.01 -2.36 -12.44
N SER A 194 4.00 -3.65 -12.08
CA SER A 194 4.24 -4.74 -13.04
C SER A 194 3.20 -4.76 -14.16
N SER A 195 1.92 -4.57 -13.83
CA SER A 195 0.85 -4.45 -14.82
C SER A 195 1.05 -3.23 -15.73
N ALA A 196 1.43 -2.08 -15.16
CA ALA A 196 1.69 -0.86 -15.93
C ALA A 196 2.88 -1.04 -16.90
N GLN A 197 3.94 -1.73 -16.47
CA GLN A 197 5.07 -2.09 -17.33
C GLN A 197 4.65 -3.03 -18.47
N ALA A 198 3.83 -4.05 -18.18
CA ALA A 198 3.30 -4.94 -19.20
C ALA A 198 2.45 -4.18 -20.24
N PHE A 199 1.59 -3.27 -19.80
CA PHE A 199 0.81 -2.40 -20.70
C PHE A 199 1.70 -1.47 -21.53
N ALA A 200 2.75 -0.90 -20.95
CA ALA A 200 3.69 -0.06 -21.68
C ALA A 200 4.37 -0.84 -22.83
N LEU A 201 4.79 -2.08 -22.55
CA LEU A 201 5.39 -2.95 -23.57
C LEU A 201 4.38 -3.34 -24.66
N GLN A 202 3.15 -3.68 -24.27
CA GLN A 202 2.08 -3.98 -25.23
C GLN A 202 1.78 -2.77 -26.14
N LYS A 203 1.75 -1.55 -25.57
CA LYS A 203 1.57 -0.32 -26.33
C LYS A 203 2.69 -0.12 -27.35
N GLN A 204 3.94 -0.37 -26.95
CA GLN A 204 5.09 -0.27 -27.85
C GLN A 204 5.01 -1.29 -29.00
N GLN A 205 4.61 -2.53 -28.69
CA GLN A 205 4.42 -3.57 -29.71
C GLN A 205 3.32 -3.17 -30.71
N LEU A 206 2.18 -2.67 -30.21
CA LEU A 206 1.09 -2.21 -31.06
C LEU A 206 1.51 -1.03 -31.93
N GLN A 207 2.29 -0.10 -31.38
CA GLN A 207 2.83 1.02 -32.13
C GLN A 207 3.76 0.55 -33.26
N HIS A 208 4.59 -0.46 -33.03
CA HIS A 208 5.41 -1.05 -34.07
C HIS A 208 4.57 -1.75 -35.15
N GLN A 209 3.52 -2.48 -34.78
CA GLN A 209 2.60 -3.09 -35.72
C GLN A 209 1.87 -2.05 -36.59
N LEU A 210 1.46 -0.92 -36.00
CA LEU A 210 0.85 0.18 -36.76
C LEU A 210 1.84 0.77 -37.76
N GLN A 211 3.10 1.00 -37.35
CA GLN A 211 4.12 1.51 -38.25
C GLN A 211 4.39 0.57 -39.44
N GLN A 212 4.45 -0.75 -39.19
CA GLN A 212 4.59 -1.74 -40.25
C GLN A 212 3.40 -1.73 -41.22
N LEU A 213 2.18 -1.54 -40.70
CA LEU A 213 0.99 -1.45 -41.52
C LEU A 213 0.99 -0.17 -42.37
N ASP A 214 1.44 0.96 -41.81
CA ASP A 214 1.57 2.22 -42.54
C ASP A 214 2.57 2.08 -43.69
N GLU A 215 3.72 1.44 -43.46
CA GLU A 215 4.72 1.13 -44.49
C GLU A 215 4.14 0.23 -45.59
N GLN A 216 3.39 -0.82 -45.23
CA GLN A 216 2.70 -1.68 -46.20
C GLN A 216 1.67 -0.94 -47.04
N LEU A 217 0.90 -0.04 -46.43
CA LEU A 217 -0.08 0.78 -47.15
C LEU A 217 0.59 1.73 -48.13
N GLU A 218 1.77 2.26 -47.80
CA GLU A 218 2.56 3.09 -48.71
C GLU A 218 3.09 2.27 -49.90
N GLU A 219 3.62 1.07 -49.64
CA GLU A 219 4.03 0.14 -50.71
C GLU A 219 2.86 -0.24 -51.64
N ASP A 220 1.70 -0.57 -51.07
CA ASP A 220 0.49 -0.91 -51.84
C ASP A 220 0.00 0.29 -52.68
N ALA A 221 0.08 1.51 -52.13
CA ALA A 221 -0.26 2.72 -52.86
C ALA A 221 0.69 2.95 -54.05
N MET A 222 1.99 2.75 -53.85
CA MET A 222 2.97 2.84 -54.94
C MET A 222 2.74 1.77 -56.02
N GLN A 223 2.49 0.52 -55.63
CA GLN A 223 2.18 -0.55 -56.59
C GLN A 223 0.91 -0.25 -57.40
N LYS A 224 -0.10 0.35 -56.75
CA LYS A 224 -1.31 0.79 -57.45
C LYS A 224 -0.99 1.85 -58.51
N ASP A 225 -0.16 2.84 -58.18
CA ASP A 225 0.25 3.87 -59.13
C ASP A 225 1.03 3.28 -60.31
N ASP A 226 1.94 2.33 -60.06
CA ASP A 226 2.66 1.61 -61.11
C ASP A 226 1.70 0.85 -62.04
N LEU A 227 0.70 0.16 -61.48
CA LEU A 227 -0.33 -0.54 -62.26
C LEU A 227 -1.20 0.42 -63.07
N GLU A 228 -1.52 1.60 -62.54
CA GLU A 228 -2.26 2.64 -63.27
C GLU A 228 -1.44 3.14 -64.47
N ILE A 229 -0.12 3.32 -64.30
CA ILE A 229 0.80 3.68 -65.39
C ILE A 229 0.84 2.58 -66.46
N ASP A 230 0.99 1.32 -66.06
CA ASP A 230 1.02 0.18 -66.98
C ASP A 230 -0.29 0.03 -67.77
N LEU A 231 -1.43 0.21 -67.10
CA LEU A 231 -2.74 0.20 -67.74
C LEU A 231 -2.84 1.33 -68.76
N HIS A 232 -2.38 2.54 -68.42
CA HIS A 232 -2.36 3.66 -69.36
C HIS A 232 -1.49 3.36 -70.59
N ALA A 233 -0.29 2.79 -70.39
CA ALA A 233 0.60 2.40 -71.49
C ALA A 233 -0.03 1.32 -72.39
N LEU A 234 -0.73 0.34 -71.81
CA LEU A 234 -1.49 -0.66 -72.57
C LEU A 234 -2.63 -0.03 -73.36
N ASN A 235 -3.38 0.90 -72.77
CA ASN A 235 -4.46 1.59 -73.44
C ASN A 235 -3.95 2.36 -74.67
N ILE A 236 -2.83 3.08 -74.54
CA ILE A 236 -2.18 3.76 -75.68
C ILE A 236 -1.78 2.75 -76.78
N LYS A 237 -1.18 1.61 -76.42
CA LYS A 237 -0.82 0.58 -77.41
C LYS A 237 -2.05 0.02 -78.13
N LEU A 238 -3.16 -0.15 -77.41
CA LEU A 238 -4.43 -0.61 -77.97
C LEU A 238 -5.01 0.43 -78.93
N GLU A 239 -5.02 1.70 -78.54
CA GLU A 239 -5.41 2.83 -79.41
C GLU A 239 -4.57 2.91 -80.68
N GLN A 240 -3.26 2.63 -80.60
CA GLN A 240 -2.39 2.57 -81.78
C GLN A 240 -2.63 1.35 -82.67
N ALA A 241 -3.01 0.20 -82.09
CA ALA A 241 -3.30 -1.02 -82.84
C ALA A 241 -4.69 -1.02 -83.50
N LEU A 242 -5.65 -0.26 -82.95
CA LEU A 242 -7.02 -0.15 -83.43
C LEU A 242 -7.13 0.26 -84.92
N PRO A 243 -6.43 1.30 -85.41
CA PRO A 243 -6.41 1.67 -86.82
C PRO A 243 -5.87 0.56 -87.72
N ASN A 244 -4.82 -0.13 -87.29
CA ASN A 244 -4.26 -1.25 -88.05
C ASN A 244 -5.25 -2.39 -88.15
N TYR A 245 -5.93 -2.73 -87.04
CA TYR A 245 -7.00 -3.72 -87.03
C TYR A 245 -8.14 -3.34 -87.96
N LYS A 246 -8.61 -2.08 -87.92
CA LYS A 246 -9.66 -1.59 -88.83
C LYS A 246 -9.22 -1.65 -90.29
N THR A 247 -7.98 -1.30 -90.58
CA THR A 247 -7.43 -1.38 -91.96
C THR A 247 -7.42 -2.82 -92.44
N LEU A 248 -6.97 -3.75 -91.60
CA LEU A 248 -6.97 -5.17 -91.92
C LEU A 248 -8.40 -5.72 -92.09
N GLN A 249 -9.35 -5.24 -91.28
CA GLN A 249 -10.76 -5.58 -91.43
C GLN A 249 -11.30 -5.12 -92.79
N PHE A 250 -11.05 -3.87 -93.19
CA PHE A 250 -11.45 -3.38 -94.52
C PHE A 250 -10.80 -4.17 -95.66
N GLN A 251 -9.52 -4.52 -95.53
CA GLN A 251 -8.83 -5.36 -96.52
C GLN A 251 -9.48 -6.75 -96.64
N LEU A 252 -9.92 -7.32 -95.51
CA LEU A 252 -10.62 -8.61 -95.50
C LEU A 252 -11.99 -8.49 -96.18
N GLU A 253 -12.75 -7.43 -95.89
CA GLU A 253 -14.02 -7.15 -96.56
C GLU A 253 -13.85 -6.96 -98.07
N GLU A 254 -12.82 -6.24 -98.51
CA GLU A 254 -12.51 -6.05 -99.94
C GLU A 254 -12.11 -7.37 -100.61
N LEU A 255 -11.24 -8.16 -99.99
CA LEU A 255 -10.87 -9.49 -100.50
C LEU A 255 -12.06 -10.44 -100.56
N SER A 256 -12.98 -10.37 -99.59
CA SER A 256 -14.22 -11.15 -99.61
C SER A 256 -15.11 -10.74 -100.77
N ALA A 257 -15.27 -9.43 -101.02
CA ALA A 257 -16.05 -8.93 -102.16
C ALA A 257 -15.43 -9.35 -103.50
N GLN A 258 -14.09 -9.25 -103.63
CA GLN A 258 -13.38 -9.72 -104.82
C GLN A 258 -13.54 -11.23 -105.04
N LEU A 259 -13.56 -12.02 -103.95
CA LEU A 259 -13.81 -13.45 -104.02
C LEU A 259 -15.23 -13.74 -104.51
N ASP A 260 -16.23 -13.04 -103.98
CA ASP A 260 -17.63 -13.18 -104.39
C ASP A 260 -17.83 -12.79 -105.87
N ASP A 261 -17.24 -11.69 -106.32
CA ASP A 261 -17.26 -11.26 -107.72
C ASP A 261 -16.62 -12.30 -108.64
N SER A 262 -15.45 -12.83 -108.25
CA SER A 262 -14.76 -13.89 -108.99
C SER A 262 -15.58 -15.17 -109.07
N GLN A 263 -16.26 -15.55 -107.97
CA GLN A 263 -17.18 -16.68 -107.96
C GLN A 263 -18.37 -16.44 -108.90
N GLN A 264 -18.95 -15.24 -108.89
CA GLN A 264 -20.06 -14.90 -109.78
C GLN A 264 -19.66 -14.90 -111.26
N LEU A 265 -18.49 -14.34 -111.59
CA LEU A 265 -17.93 -14.38 -112.95
C LEU A 265 -17.65 -15.83 -113.40
N SER A 266 -17.10 -16.67 -112.52
CA SER A 266 -16.89 -18.09 -112.79
C SER A 266 -18.21 -18.82 -113.06
N GLN A 267 -19.26 -18.55 -112.27
CA GLN A 267 -20.59 -19.10 -112.51
C GLN A 267 -21.19 -18.64 -113.84
N GLN A 268 -21.06 -17.35 -114.19
CA GLN A 268 -21.51 -16.83 -115.49
C GLN A 268 -20.76 -17.47 -116.66
N ALA A 269 -19.44 -17.62 -116.54
CA ALA A 269 -18.62 -18.30 -117.55
C ALA A 269 -19.03 -19.77 -117.71
N GLN A 270 -19.33 -20.47 -116.61
CA GLN A 270 -19.85 -21.84 -116.66
C GLN A 270 -21.21 -21.91 -117.36
N GLN A 271 -22.14 -21.02 -117.03
CA GLN A 271 -23.45 -20.95 -117.72
C GLN A 271 -23.27 -20.64 -119.22
N GLY A 272 -22.37 -19.72 -119.56
CA GLY A 272 -22.02 -19.40 -120.95
C GLY A 272 -21.46 -20.62 -121.69
N LEU A 273 -20.55 -21.36 -121.07
CA LEU A 273 -20.03 -22.63 -121.61
C LEU A 273 -21.14 -23.66 -121.81
N GLU A 274 -22.09 -23.79 -120.87
CA GLU A 274 -23.24 -24.69 -121.04
C GLU A 274 -24.11 -24.29 -122.24
N VAL A 275 -24.39 -23.00 -122.41
CA VAL A 275 -25.15 -22.48 -123.56
C VAL A 275 -24.39 -22.76 -124.86
N LEU A 276 -23.10 -22.48 -124.91
CA LEU A 276 -22.27 -22.73 -126.09
C LEU A 276 -22.19 -24.23 -126.41
N ARG A 277 -22.12 -25.08 -125.38
CA ARG A 277 -22.17 -26.54 -125.53
C ARG A 277 -23.52 -27.00 -126.10
N ARG A 278 -24.64 -26.45 -125.61
CA ARG A 278 -25.97 -26.72 -126.17
C ARG A 278 -26.08 -26.27 -127.64
N GLN A 279 -25.59 -25.07 -127.96
CA GLN A 279 -25.56 -24.57 -129.34
C GLN A 279 -24.69 -25.45 -130.24
N ASN A 280 -23.52 -25.88 -129.77
CA ASN A 280 -22.65 -26.78 -130.52
C ASN A 280 -23.36 -28.10 -130.83
N VAL A 281 -24.03 -28.71 -129.84
CA VAL A 281 -24.85 -29.92 -130.06
C VAL A 281 -25.98 -29.66 -131.06
N GLN A 282 -26.67 -28.52 -130.99
CA GLN A 282 -27.71 -28.16 -131.96
C GLN A 282 -27.15 -27.98 -133.38
N SER A 283 -26.04 -27.25 -133.54
CA SER A 283 -25.36 -27.11 -134.83
C SER A 283 -24.89 -28.45 -135.37
N GLN A 284 -24.40 -29.34 -134.50
CA GLN A 284 -23.98 -30.68 -134.87
C GLN A 284 -25.18 -31.53 -135.35
N GLN A 285 -26.33 -31.42 -134.68
CA GLN A 285 -27.58 -32.03 -135.16
C GLN A 285 -28.05 -31.45 -136.51
N GLN A 286 -27.90 -30.13 -136.73
CA GLN A 286 -28.20 -29.52 -138.03
C GLN A 286 -27.24 -30.03 -139.11
N ILE A 287 -25.95 -30.19 -138.81
CA ILE A 287 -24.98 -30.80 -139.72
C ILE A 287 -25.39 -32.23 -140.04
N GLU A 288 -25.72 -33.06 -139.04
CA GLU A 288 -26.21 -34.43 -139.27
C GLU A 288 -27.49 -34.46 -140.13
N LEU A 289 -28.40 -33.49 -139.95
CA LEU A 289 -29.61 -33.37 -140.76
C LEU A 289 -29.27 -33.02 -142.22
N LEU A 290 -28.40 -32.04 -142.42
CA LEU A 290 -27.92 -31.64 -143.75
C LEU A 290 -27.13 -32.75 -144.43
N GLU A 291 -26.35 -33.54 -143.69
CA GLU A 291 -25.67 -34.73 -144.20
C GLU A 291 -26.70 -35.80 -144.64
N LYS A 292 -27.76 -36.02 -143.86
CA LYS A 292 -28.87 -36.90 -144.27
C LYS A 292 -29.58 -36.38 -145.51
N ASP A 293 -29.86 -35.08 -145.60
CA ASP A 293 -30.45 -34.46 -146.79
C ASP A 293 -29.51 -34.60 -148.00
N GLN A 294 -28.20 -34.45 -147.81
CA GLN A 294 -27.20 -34.66 -148.86
C GLN A 294 -27.18 -36.12 -149.35
N VAL A 295 -27.29 -37.09 -148.44
CA VAL A 295 -27.42 -38.51 -148.79
C VAL A 295 -28.72 -38.76 -149.54
N PHE A 296 -29.84 -38.22 -149.07
CA PHE A 296 -31.13 -38.34 -149.72
C PHE A 296 -31.13 -37.74 -151.13
N LEU A 297 -30.54 -36.55 -151.31
CA LEU A 297 -30.39 -35.91 -152.63
C LEU A 297 -29.50 -36.75 -153.56
N LYS A 298 -28.45 -37.39 -153.04
CA LYS A 298 -27.63 -38.35 -153.81
C LYS A 298 -28.46 -39.56 -154.25
N GLU A 299 -29.25 -40.14 -153.36
CA GLU A 299 -30.14 -41.27 -153.68
C GLU A 299 -31.22 -40.88 -154.69
N GLN A 300 -31.82 -39.70 -154.54
CA GLN A 300 -32.80 -39.16 -155.48
C GLN A 300 -32.17 -38.90 -156.86
N SER A 301 -30.96 -38.34 -156.89
CA SER A 301 -30.20 -38.17 -158.13
C SER A 301 -29.91 -39.51 -158.81
N GLN A 302 -29.57 -40.56 -158.05
CA GLN A 302 -29.39 -41.91 -158.60
C GLN A 302 -30.70 -42.48 -159.14
N GLN A 303 -31.84 -42.29 -158.45
CA GLN A 303 -33.16 -42.70 -158.95
C GLN A 303 -33.55 -41.98 -160.25
N ILE A 304 -33.33 -40.67 -160.34
CA ILE A 304 -33.57 -39.90 -161.58
C ILE A 304 -32.68 -40.42 -162.72
N THR A 305 -31.42 -40.72 -162.42
CA THR A 305 -30.48 -41.27 -163.42
C THR A 305 -30.94 -42.66 -163.91
N ALA A 306 -31.44 -43.51 -163.01
CA ALA A 306 -32.01 -44.81 -163.35
C ALA A 306 -33.32 -44.68 -164.16
N GLN A 307 -34.18 -43.70 -163.85
CA GLN A 307 -35.39 -43.40 -164.64
C GLN A 307 -35.05 -42.88 -166.04
N ILE A 308 -33.97 -42.09 -166.17
CA ILE A 308 -33.46 -41.62 -167.47
C ILE A 308 -32.90 -42.80 -168.30
N GLU A 309 -32.21 -43.77 -167.68
CA GLU A 309 -31.77 -44.99 -168.38
C GLU A 309 -32.94 -45.88 -168.81
N GLN A 310 -34.01 -45.96 -168.01
CA GLN A 310 -35.22 -46.69 -168.35
C GLN A 310 -35.99 -46.03 -169.49
N ALA A 311 -36.04 -44.69 -169.54
CA ALA A 311 -36.64 -43.94 -170.64
C ALA A 311 -35.83 -44.05 -171.95
N LYS A 312 -34.48 -44.16 -171.87
CA LYS A 312 -33.63 -44.39 -173.05
C LYS A 312 -33.88 -45.75 -173.73
N LYS A 313 -34.26 -46.80 -172.99
CA LYS A 313 -34.59 -48.12 -173.57
C LYS A 313 -35.91 -48.16 -174.39
N PHE A 314 -36.76 -47.13 -174.30
CA PHE A 314 -38.02 -47.05 -175.05
C PHE A 314 -37.98 -46.12 -176.28
N VAL A 315 -36.89 -45.37 -176.49
CA VAL A 315 -36.80 -44.35 -177.56
C VAL A 315 -35.92 -44.78 -178.75
N ASP A 316 -35.08 -45.81 -178.60
CA ASP A 316 -34.13 -46.24 -179.65
C ASP A 316 -34.64 -47.15 -180.79
N PRO A 317 -35.90 -47.66 -180.85
CA PRO A 317 -36.41 -48.34 -182.04
C PRO A 317 -37.56 -47.58 -182.76
N VAL A 318 -37.56 -46.23 -182.77
CA VAL A 318 -38.54 -45.40 -183.53
C VAL A 318 -37.88 -44.28 -184.36
N GLN A 319 -36.54 -44.30 -184.57
CA GLN A 319 -35.84 -43.31 -185.43
C GLN A 319 -35.19 -43.89 -186.71
N LEU A 320 -35.44 -45.15 -187.05
CA LEU A 320 -35.06 -45.74 -188.33
C LEU A 320 -36.27 -46.48 -188.92
N GLU A 321 -36.65 -46.10 -190.15
CA GLU A 321 -37.88 -46.43 -190.91
C GLU A 321 -39.03 -45.42 -190.76
N LEU A 322 -38.89 -44.22 -191.37
CA LEU A 322 -39.33 -43.88 -192.74
C LEU A 322 -40.82 -43.49 -192.78
N PRO A 323 -41.25 -42.47 -193.56
CA PRO A 323 -40.84 -42.38 -194.96
C PRO A 323 -40.80 -40.97 -195.58
N ALA A 324 -40.19 -40.95 -196.76
CA ALA A 324 -40.51 -39.98 -197.78
C ALA A 324 -42.03 -39.90 -198.03
N LEU A 325 -42.46 -38.69 -198.39
CA LEU A 325 -43.65 -38.35 -199.18
C LEU A 325 -44.96 -38.06 -198.43
N GLN A 326 -45.10 -36.78 -198.05
CA GLN A 326 -46.05 -35.92 -198.77
C GLN A 326 -45.24 -34.84 -199.50
N SER A 327 -44.75 -35.17 -200.70
CA SER A 327 -44.21 -34.22 -201.69
C SER A 327 -45.30 -33.24 -202.12
N GLN A 328 -44.98 -31.95 -202.31
CA GLN A 328 -45.97 -30.87 -202.53
C GLN A 328 -46.85 -30.61 -201.30
N PHE A 329 -46.97 -29.41 -200.75
CA PHE A 329 -46.52 -28.05 -201.07
C PHE A 329 -46.34 -27.36 -199.71
N ASN A 330 -45.26 -26.68 -199.34
CA ASN A 330 -44.33 -25.85 -200.10
C ASN A 330 -42.87 -26.05 -199.67
#